data_AF-A0A944TRH5-F1
#
_entry.id   AF-A0A944TRH5-F1
#
_cell.length_a   1.000
_cell.length_b   1.000
_cell.length_c   1.000
_cell.angle_alpha   90.00
_cell.angle_beta   90.00
_cell.angle_gamma   90.00
#
_symmetry.space_group_name_H-M   'P 1'
#
loop_
_entity.id
_entity.type
_entity.pdbx_description
1 polymer ?
#
loop_
_entity_poly.entity_id
_entity_poly.type
_entity_poly.pdbx_seq_one_letter_code
_entity_poly.pdbx_strand_id
1 'polypeptide(L)'
;MRVSTTISGLISVLCCHFVAASSPNALASFILESAGNKVYLDLNRDGAADQINSYSGRVLIRKQRDRNFDKKFDWDSQRSVVVKKGRPFKRITIDNNFDNKTDRLENYYQTPNLKNERVEIHVDSDYDGKFDFSYQQLIKTVQHKHYPPCDQKFQKLAVTLKKLDRQVKKISLVLDKGGDFFSTDFGFKIDSSCFDKWGKEEFLSLVQDSLKKGLQCLMQLDETHRSEKKAGVSGALQNAVDLQLLMDKNPIQLVC
;
A
#
# COMPACT_ATOMS: atom_id res chain seq x y z
N MET A 1 45.87 38.78 -40.02
CA MET A 1 46.39 37.56 -39.35
C MET A 1 45.22 36.81 -38.76
N ARG A 2 45.01 35.56 -39.20
CA ARG A 2 43.89 34.70 -38.75
C ARG A 2 44.15 34.24 -37.32
N VAL A 3 43.17 34.39 -36.43
CA VAL A 3 43.09 33.64 -35.18
C VAL A 3 41.81 32.83 -35.23
N SER A 4 42.00 31.52 -35.35
CA SER A 4 40.97 30.50 -35.31
C SER A 4 40.88 30.02 -33.86
N THR A 5 39.72 30.17 -33.23
CA THR A 5 39.46 29.59 -31.90
C THR A 5 38.24 28.68 -32.00
N THR A 6 38.52 27.41 -32.23
CA THR A 6 37.58 26.29 -32.12
C THR A 6 37.26 26.04 -30.64
N ILE A 7 36.01 26.27 -30.25
CA ILE A 7 35.46 25.76 -28.99
C ILE A 7 34.77 24.43 -29.31
N SER A 8 35.49 23.33 -29.07
CA SER A 8 34.93 21.98 -28.97
C SER A 8 35.17 21.49 -27.56
N GLY A 9 34.24 21.84 -26.66
CA GLY A 9 34.13 21.25 -25.34
C GLY A 9 32.90 20.36 -25.33
N LEU A 10 33.11 19.06 -25.48
CA LEU A 10 32.08 18.02 -25.36
C LEU A 10 31.31 18.19 -24.06
N ILE A 11 30.08 18.68 -24.15
CA ILE A 11 29.06 18.29 -23.18
C ILE A 11 28.67 16.87 -23.57
N SER A 12 29.32 15.90 -22.93
CA SER A 12 28.77 14.56 -22.84
C SER A 12 27.52 14.68 -21.96
N VAL A 13 26.43 15.10 -22.58
CA VAL A 13 25.09 14.81 -22.09
C VAL A 13 25.01 13.30 -22.21
N LEU A 14 25.33 12.62 -21.12
CA LEU A 14 24.79 11.29 -20.85
C LEU A 14 23.27 11.50 -20.81
N CYS A 15 22.67 11.55 -22.01
CA CYS A 15 21.26 11.42 -22.21
C CYS A 15 20.96 10.03 -21.66
N CYS A 16 20.49 9.98 -20.42
CA CYS A 16 19.72 8.87 -19.88
C CYS A 16 18.58 8.58 -20.86
N HIS A 17 18.87 7.79 -21.90
CA HIS A 17 17.92 7.02 -22.67
C HIS A 17 17.46 5.85 -21.81
N PHE A 18 16.95 6.15 -20.62
CA PHE A 18 16.04 5.26 -19.92
C PHE A 18 14.62 5.78 -20.14
N VAL A 19 14.23 5.77 -21.42
CA VAL A 19 12.82 5.57 -21.78
C VAL A 19 12.54 4.08 -21.60
N ALA A 20 12.65 3.58 -20.38
CA ALA A 20 12.02 2.32 -20.03
C ALA A 20 10.59 2.68 -19.70
N ALA A 21 9.71 2.47 -20.67
CA ALA A 21 8.28 2.49 -20.49
C ALA A 21 7.95 1.80 -19.17
N SER A 22 7.41 2.57 -18.22
CA SER A 22 6.71 2.07 -17.04
C SER A 22 5.44 1.41 -17.53
N SER A 23 5.62 0.29 -18.22
CA SER A 23 4.53 -0.61 -18.56
C SER A 23 4.03 -1.17 -17.22
N PRO A 24 2.72 -1.26 -17.00
CA PRO A 24 2.13 -1.89 -15.81
C PRO A 24 2.73 -3.28 -15.49
N ASN A 25 3.29 -3.96 -16.49
CA ASN A 25 3.95 -5.26 -16.32
C ASN A 25 5.30 -5.22 -15.59
N ALA A 26 5.89 -4.05 -15.32
CA ALA A 26 7.16 -3.97 -14.58
C ALA A 26 7.01 -4.54 -13.15
N LEU A 27 5.83 -4.39 -12.53
CA LEU A 27 5.55 -4.92 -11.21
C LEU A 27 5.27 -6.44 -11.21
N ALA A 28 4.87 -7.02 -12.35
CA ALA A 28 4.69 -8.46 -12.48
C ALA A 28 6.01 -9.22 -12.27
N SER A 29 7.15 -8.58 -12.51
CA SER A 29 8.49 -9.16 -12.27
C SER A 29 8.79 -9.47 -10.80
N PHE A 30 8.03 -8.92 -9.86
CA PHE A 30 8.18 -9.21 -8.43
C PHE A 30 7.32 -10.39 -7.99
N ILE A 31 6.41 -10.89 -8.82
CA ILE A 31 5.58 -12.06 -8.48
C ILE A 31 6.38 -13.31 -8.86
N LEU A 32 6.87 -14.01 -7.83
CA LEU A 32 7.59 -15.26 -8.02
C LEU A 32 6.62 -16.39 -8.40
N GLU A 33 5.50 -16.49 -7.67
CA GLU A 33 4.50 -17.54 -7.87
C GLU A 33 3.14 -17.11 -7.31
N SER A 34 2.05 -17.62 -7.91
CA SER A 34 0.71 -17.58 -7.33
C SER A 34 0.15 -19.00 -7.24
N ALA A 35 0.15 -19.59 -6.04
CA ALA A 35 -0.32 -20.95 -5.80
C ALA A 35 -1.55 -20.96 -4.88
N GLY A 36 -2.70 -21.33 -5.44
CA GLY A 36 -3.97 -21.39 -4.72
C GLY A 36 -4.35 -20.03 -4.13
N ASN A 37 -4.40 -19.94 -2.79
CA ASN A 37 -4.72 -18.73 -2.05
C ASN A 37 -3.49 -17.94 -1.59
N LYS A 38 -2.30 -18.22 -2.13
CA LYS A 38 -1.05 -17.54 -1.78
C LYS A 38 -0.45 -16.82 -2.98
N VAL A 39 0.18 -15.67 -2.71
CA VAL A 39 1.02 -14.93 -3.65
C VAL A 39 2.40 -14.76 -3.02
N TYR A 40 3.42 -15.20 -3.74
CA TYR A 40 4.82 -15.12 -3.35
C TYR A 40 5.49 -13.99 -4.13
N LEU A 41 6.21 -13.13 -3.43
CA LEU A 41 6.87 -11.98 -4.01
C LEU A 41 8.36 -12.04 -3.71
N ASP A 42 9.16 -11.84 -4.75
CA ASP A 42 10.62 -11.75 -4.71
C ASP A 42 10.99 -10.28 -5.03
N LEU A 43 11.16 -9.48 -3.97
CA LEU A 43 11.30 -8.02 -4.02
C LEU A 43 12.75 -7.61 -4.33
N ASN A 44 13.72 -8.44 -3.95
CA ASN A 44 15.14 -8.24 -4.22
C ASN A 44 15.65 -8.98 -5.48
N ARG A 45 14.83 -9.87 -6.06
CA ARG A 45 15.11 -10.70 -7.26
C ARG A 45 16.21 -11.74 -7.05
N ASP A 46 16.29 -12.34 -5.87
CA ASP A 46 17.27 -13.38 -5.55
C ASP A 46 16.74 -14.82 -5.76
N GLY A 47 15.50 -14.96 -6.22
CA GLY A 47 14.82 -16.23 -6.44
C GLY A 47 14.15 -16.83 -5.20
N ALA A 48 14.24 -16.17 -4.05
CA ALA A 48 13.51 -16.52 -2.83
C ALA A 48 12.31 -15.57 -2.63
N ALA A 49 11.34 -16.02 -1.84
CA ALA A 49 10.16 -15.22 -1.53
C ALA A 49 10.44 -14.30 -0.33
N ASP A 50 10.56 -13.01 -0.59
CA ASP A 50 10.68 -11.97 0.43
C ASP A 50 9.35 -11.68 1.13
N GLN A 51 8.23 -11.91 0.43
CA GLN A 51 6.90 -11.72 0.99
C GLN A 51 5.94 -12.81 0.56
N ILE A 52 5.12 -13.27 1.50
CA ILE A 52 4.02 -14.20 1.23
C ILE A 52 2.72 -13.57 1.71
N ASN A 53 1.79 -13.39 0.77
CA ASN A 53 0.42 -12.97 1.06
C ASN A 53 -0.51 -14.19 0.95
N SER A 54 -1.21 -14.53 2.03
CA SER A 54 -2.25 -15.58 2.03
C SER A 54 -3.64 -14.98 2.16
N TYR A 55 -4.58 -15.51 1.38
CA TYR A 55 -5.94 -14.98 1.25
C TYR A 55 -7.00 -16.01 1.65
N SER A 56 -8.17 -15.52 2.07
CA SER A 56 -9.42 -16.28 2.15
C SER A 56 -10.45 -15.58 1.26
N GLY A 57 -10.75 -16.17 0.11
CA GLY A 57 -11.42 -15.45 -0.98
C GLY A 57 -10.60 -14.21 -1.39
N ARG A 58 -11.19 -13.02 -1.21
CA ARG A 58 -10.54 -11.73 -1.53
C ARG A 58 -9.90 -11.03 -0.32
N VAL A 59 -9.98 -11.64 0.87
CA VAL A 59 -9.52 -11.04 2.12
C VAL A 59 -8.10 -11.52 2.43
N LEU A 60 -7.16 -10.59 2.63
CA LEU A 60 -5.82 -10.90 3.12
C LEU A 60 -5.89 -11.37 4.58
N ILE A 61 -5.53 -12.63 4.83
CA ILE A 61 -5.58 -13.26 6.16
C ILE A 61 -4.20 -13.46 6.78
N ARG A 62 -3.13 -13.49 5.98
CA ARG A 62 -1.76 -13.54 6.48
C ARG A 62 -0.82 -12.81 5.54
N LYS A 63 0.13 -12.06 6.09
CA LYS A 63 1.25 -11.46 5.35
C LYS A 63 2.53 -11.75 6.11
N GLN A 64 3.47 -12.43 5.48
CA GLN A 64 4.81 -12.73 6.01
C GLN A 64 5.84 -11.92 5.21
N ARG A 65 6.88 -11.42 5.87
CA ARG A 65 7.97 -10.68 5.22
C ARG A 65 9.33 -11.03 5.81
N ASP A 66 10.28 -11.19 4.91
CA ASP A 66 11.72 -11.28 5.14
C ASP A 66 12.28 -9.88 4.81
N ARG A 67 12.55 -9.09 5.85
CA ARG A 67 12.99 -7.69 5.73
C ARG A 67 14.49 -7.57 5.52
N ASN A 68 15.27 -8.58 5.91
CA ASN A 68 16.73 -8.59 5.80
C ASN A 68 17.26 -9.50 4.67
N PHE A 69 16.37 -10.22 3.97
CA PHE A 69 16.65 -11.12 2.86
C PHE A 69 17.52 -12.33 3.27
N ASP A 70 17.33 -12.85 4.47
CA ASP A 70 18.08 -14.02 4.97
C ASP A 70 17.34 -15.37 4.77
N LYS A 71 16.23 -15.34 4.02
CA LYS A 71 15.31 -16.44 3.72
C LYS A 71 14.49 -16.89 4.92
N LYS A 72 14.37 -16.05 5.94
CA LYS A 72 13.52 -16.28 7.11
C LYS A 72 12.58 -15.10 7.32
N PHE A 73 11.35 -15.42 7.71
CA PHE A 73 10.34 -14.39 7.93
C PHE A 73 10.47 -13.78 9.32
N ASP A 74 10.97 -12.56 9.37
CA ASP A 74 11.11 -11.75 10.58
C ASP A 74 9.88 -10.88 10.89
N TRP A 75 8.86 -10.89 10.03
CA TRP A 75 7.59 -10.18 10.25
C TRP A 75 6.41 -11.03 9.78
N ASP A 76 5.42 -11.24 10.65
CA ASP A 76 4.21 -11.99 10.31
C ASP A 76 2.97 -11.29 10.88
N SER A 77 2.01 -10.98 10.01
CA SER A 77 0.71 -10.45 10.39
C SER A 77 -0.37 -11.45 10.01
N GLN A 78 -1.12 -11.93 10.99
CA GLN A 78 -2.24 -12.84 10.84
C GLN A 78 -3.56 -12.14 11.19
N ARG A 79 -4.62 -12.41 10.43
CA ARG A 79 -5.96 -11.85 10.63
C ARG A 79 -7.01 -12.95 10.59
N SER A 80 -7.88 -12.95 11.59
CA SER A 80 -9.07 -13.82 11.64
C SER A 80 -10.17 -13.24 10.75
N VAL A 81 -10.79 -14.09 9.93
CA VAL A 81 -11.97 -13.72 9.12
C VAL A 81 -13.21 -13.57 10.02
N VAL A 82 -13.30 -14.34 11.10
CA VAL A 82 -14.39 -14.27 12.09
C VAL A 82 -13.90 -13.53 13.33
N VAL A 83 -14.51 -12.38 13.62
CA VAL A 83 -14.20 -11.63 14.84
C VAL A 83 -15.01 -12.18 16.00
N LYS A 84 -14.33 -12.65 17.05
CA LYS A 84 -14.95 -13.15 18.28
C LYS A 84 -14.67 -12.19 19.42
N LYS A 85 -15.70 -11.83 20.19
CA LYS A 85 -15.56 -10.97 21.37
C LYS A 85 -14.51 -11.53 22.32
N GLY A 86 -13.59 -10.67 22.76
CA GLY A 86 -12.51 -11.04 23.68
C GLY A 86 -11.34 -11.81 23.06
N ARG A 87 -11.33 -12.07 21.75
CA ARG A 87 -10.19 -12.67 21.04
C ARG A 87 -9.55 -11.64 20.10
N PRO A 88 -8.23 -11.69 19.89
CA PRO A 88 -7.60 -10.81 18.92
C PRO A 88 -8.05 -11.20 17.52
N PHE A 89 -8.49 -10.22 16.73
CA PHE A 89 -8.84 -10.45 15.32
C PHE A 89 -7.63 -10.27 14.40
N LYS A 90 -6.58 -9.61 14.86
CA LYS A 90 -5.30 -9.48 14.16
C LYS A 90 -4.15 -9.66 15.16
N ARG A 91 -3.12 -10.38 14.75
CA ARG A 91 -1.87 -10.59 15.50
C ARG A 91 -0.71 -10.21 14.60
N ILE A 92 0.28 -9.49 15.12
CA ILE A 92 1.53 -9.19 14.43
C ILE A 92 2.70 -9.67 15.31
N THR A 93 3.64 -10.40 14.74
CA THR A 93 4.92 -10.75 15.35
C THR A 93 6.05 -10.13 14.55
N ILE A 94 7.05 -9.60 15.25
CA ILE A 94 8.19 -8.89 14.67
C ILE A 94 9.46 -9.35 15.38
N ASP A 95 10.46 -9.72 14.59
CA ASP A 95 11.85 -10.01 14.97
C ASP A 95 12.71 -8.83 14.46
N ASN A 96 13.08 -7.91 15.35
CA ASN A 96 13.83 -6.70 15.02
C ASN A 96 15.34 -6.93 14.93
N ASN A 97 15.88 -7.94 15.63
CA ASN A 97 17.30 -8.25 15.62
C ASN A 97 17.68 -9.41 14.67
N PHE A 98 16.69 -10.04 14.05
CA PHE A 98 16.81 -11.15 13.11
C PHE A 98 17.38 -12.45 13.72
N ASP A 99 17.12 -12.70 15.00
CA ASP A 99 17.60 -13.88 15.72
C ASP A 99 16.62 -15.08 15.67
N ASN A 100 15.49 -14.93 14.98
CA ASN A 100 14.37 -15.87 14.85
C ASN A 100 13.49 -16.01 16.10
N LYS A 101 13.53 -15.04 17.00
CA LYS A 101 12.61 -14.91 18.12
C LYS A 101 11.69 -13.71 17.92
N THR A 102 10.59 -13.69 18.66
CA THR A 102 9.64 -12.58 18.57
C THR A 102 10.01 -11.52 19.59
N ASP A 103 10.51 -10.40 19.10
CA ASP A 103 10.86 -9.23 19.91
C ASP A 103 9.66 -8.37 20.22
N ARG A 104 8.66 -8.41 19.33
CA ARG A 104 7.42 -7.64 19.51
C ARG A 104 6.22 -8.42 19.05
N LEU A 105 5.23 -8.52 19.93
CA LEU A 105 3.92 -9.12 19.68
C LEU A 105 2.82 -8.07 19.86
N GLU A 106 2.01 -7.89 18.82
CA GLU A 106 0.84 -7.03 18.87
C GLU A 106 -0.44 -7.83 18.68
N ASN A 107 -1.37 -7.73 19.62
CA ASN A 107 -2.69 -8.34 19.55
C ASN A 107 -3.77 -7.26 19.45
N TYR A 108 -4.51 -7.24 18.34
CA TYR A 108 -5.54 -6.25 18.03
C TYR A 108 -6.93 -6.81 18.34
N TYR A 109 -7.70 -6.06 19.11
CA TYR A 109 -9.06 -6.40 19.54
C TYR A 109 -10.05 -5.34 19.07
N GLN A 110 -11.21 -5.81 18.63
CA GLN A 110 -12.32 -4.93 18.27
C GLN A 110 -12.98 -4.39 19.54
N THR A 111 -13.18 -3.08 19.62
CA THR A 111 -13.93 -2.47 20.74
C THR A 111 -15.44 -2.52 20.46
N PRO A 112 -16.29 -2.49 21.50
CA PRO A 112 -17.75 -2.50 21.32
C PRO A 112 -18.30 -1.37 20.46
N ASN A 113 -17.63 -0.21 20.45
CA ASN A 113 -18.08 0.97 19.72
C ASN A 113 -17.55 1.07 18.28
N LEU A 114 -16.72 0.14 17.81
CA LEU A 114 -16.09 0.08 16.47
C LEU A 114 -15.22 1.29 16.07
N LYS A 115 -15.21 2.36 16.88
CA LYS A 115 -14.46 3.58 16.60
C LYS A 115 -12.96 3.44 16.87
N ASN A 116 -12.62 2.53 17.78
CA ASN A 116 -11.27 2.30 18.23
C ASN A 116 -10.91 0.82 18.07
N GLU A 117 -9.62 0.55 18.04
CA GLU A 117 -9.05 -0.78 18.20
C GLU A 117 -8.24 -0.75 19.49
N ARG A 118 -8.40 -1.78 20.32
CA ARG A 118 -7.53 -1.96 21.49
C ARG A 118 -6.37 -2.84 21.05
N VAL A 119 -5.15 -2.38 21.24
CA VAL A 119 -3.94 -3.14 20.90
C VAL A 119 -3.18 -3.42 22.18
N GLU A 120 -2.95 -4.70 22.45
CA GLU A 120 -2.01 -5.16 23.47
C GLU A 120 -0.66 -5.36 22.78
N ILE A 121 0.38 -4.71 23.30
CA ILE A 121 1.74 -4.78 22.78
C ILE A 121 2.63 -5.37 23.85
N HIS A 122 3.35 -6.43 23.48
CA HIS A 122 4.43 -7.01 24.26
C HIS A 122 5.74 -6.76 23.52
N VAL A 123 6.78 -6.36 24.26
CA VAL A 123 8.13 -6.09 23.74
C VAL A 123 9.11 -6.88 24.59
N ASP A 124 10.11 -7.45 23.94
CA ASP A 124 11.35 -8.02 24.47
C ASP A 124 12.45 -7.07 23.99
N SER A 125 12.90 -6.18 24.89
CA SER A 125 13.79 -5.09 24.53
C SER A 125 15.27 -5.47 24.54
N ASP A 126 15.63 -6.56 25.22
CA ASP A 126 16.99 -7.08 25.36
C ASP A 126 17.25 -8.37 24.57
N TYR A 127 16.23 -8.88 23.87
CA TYR A 127 16.28 -10.00 22.95
C TYR A 127 16.60 -11.34 23.65
N ASP A 128 16.21 -11.50 24.92
CA ASP A 128 16.46 -12.72 25.68
C ASP A 128 15.45 -13.85 25.35
N GLY A 129 14.38 -13.53 24.61
CA GLY A 129 13.25 -14.40 24.27
C GLY A 129 12.06 -14.28 25.22
N LYS A 130 12.06 -13.33 26.15
CA LYS A 130 10.98 -13.07 27.10
C LYS A 130 10.55 -11.60 27.01
N PHE A 131 9.24 -11.39 26.98
CA PHE A 131 8.71 -10.03 27.02
C PHE A 131 8.95 -9.38 28.38
N ASP A 132 9.67 -8.26 28.39
CA ASP A 132 9.96 -7.43 29.55
C ASP A 132 8.97 -6.25 29.69
N PHE A 133 8.36 -5.81 28.58
CA PHE A 133 7.35 -4.76 28.58
C PHE A 133 6.01 -5.23 28.00
N SER A 134 4.92 -4.78 28.63
CA SER A 134 3.57 -4.96 28.11
C SER A 134 2.73 -3.71 28.35
N TYR A 135 2.08 -3.20 27.31
CA TYR A 135 1.18 -2.06 27.43
C TYR A 135 -0.02 -2.17 26.49
N GLN A 136 -1.05 -1.38 26.76
CA GLN A 136 -2.23 -1.30 25.93
C GLN A 136 -2.38 0.09 25.34
N GLN A 137 -2.81 0.16 24.09
CA GLN A 137 -3.15 1.41 23.44
C GLN A 137 -4.51 1.31 22.75
N LEU A 138 -5.23 2.43 22.72
CA LEU A 138 -6.44 2.57 21.91
C LEU A 138 -6.08 3.33 20.64
N ILE A 139 -6.06 2.62 19.52
CA ILE A 139 -5.84 3.20 18.20
C ILE A 139 -7.20 3.60 17.63
N LYS A 140 -7.40 4.89 17.33
CA LYS A 140 -8.53 5.31 16.51
C LYS A 140 -8.38 4.68 15.13
N THR A 141 -9.40 4.00 14.64
CA THR A 141 -9.37 3.46 13.27
C THR A 141 -9.09 4.62 12.31
N VAL A 142 -8.36 4.36 11.21
CA VAL A 142 -7.94 5.44 10.27
C VAL A 142 -9.14 6.22 9.72
N GLN A 143 -10.30 5.57 9.61
CA GLN A 143 -11.58 6.22 9.25
C GLN A 143 -12.03 7.30 10.25
N HIS A 144 -11.52 7.27 11.48
CA HIS A 144 -11.83 8.19 12.57
C HIS A 144 -10.61 8.95 13.11
N LYS A 145 -9.42 8.79 12.53
CA LYS A 145 -8.29 9.66 12.84
C LYS A 145 -8.63 11.06 12.34
N HIS A 146 -8.85 11.96 13.28
CA HIS A 146 -8.92 13.39 13.02
C HIS A 146 -7.51 13.81 12.59
N TYR A 147 -7.24 13.78 11.29
CA TYR A 147 -6.00 14.31 10.76
C TYR A 147 -5.91 15.78 11.19
N PRO A 148 -4.77 16.24 11.73
CA PRO A 148 -4.59 17.65 12.03
C PRO A 148 -4.92 18.41 10.74
N PRO A 149 -5.82 19.40 10.82
CA PRO A 149 -6.22 20.13 9.63
C PRO A 149 -4.97 20.74 9.00
N CYS A 150 -4.69 20.40 7.74
CA CYS A 150 -3.78 21.20 6.92
C CYS A 150 -4.21 22.67 7.07
N ASP A 151 -3.31 23.53 7.51
CA ASP A 151 -3.62 24.72 8.29
C ASP A 151 -4.78 25.60 7.79
N GLN A 152 -5.66 25.94 8.74
CA GLN A 152 -6.55 27.10 8.88
C GLN A 152 -7.49 27.58 7.74
N LYS A 153 -7.50 27.00 6.52
CA LYS A 153 -8.40 27.47 5.43
C LYS A 153 -9.78 26.80 5.36
N PHE A 154 -10.22 26.09 6.39
CA PHE A 154 -11.23 25.03 6.21
C PHE A 154 -12.52 25.14 7.04
N GLN A 155 -13.05 26.34 7.32
CA GLN A 155 -14.50 26.45 7.63
C GLN A 155 -15.36 25.87 6.49
N LYS A 156 -14.85 25.94 5.24
CA LYS A 156 -15.43 25.21 4.10
C LYS A 156 -15.40 23.69 4.27
N LEU A 157 -14.46 23.10 5.02
CA LEU A 157 -14.34 21.64 5.17
C LEU A 157 -15.45 21.05 6.03
N ALA A 158 -15.92 21.71 7.09
CA ALA A 158 -17.05 21.19 7.86
C ALA A 158 -18.33 21.11 7.01
N VAL A 159 -18.53 22.10 6.13
CA VAL A 159 -19.59 22.09 5.11
C VAL A 159 -19.33 21.01 4.07
N THR A 160 -18.08 20.86 3.60
CA THR A 160 -17.67 19.80 2.66
C THR A 160 -17.83 18.41 3.27
N LEU A 161 -17.57 18.21 4.56
CA LEU A 161 -17.70 16.94 5.27
C LEU A 161 -19.17 16.58 5.48
N LYS A 162 -20.05 17.55 5.76
CA LYS A 162 -21.51 17.32 5.75
C LYS A 162 -22.03 17.01 4.35
N LYS A 163 -21.49 17.66 3.31
CA LYS A 163 -21.78 17.32 1.91
C LYS A 163 -21.27 15.93 1.57
N LEU A 164 -20.07 15.57 2.03
CA LEU A 164 -19.45 14.28 1.84
C LEU A 164 -20.23 13.17 2.54
N ASP A 165 -20.66 13.35 3.80
CA ASP A 165 -21.51 12.37 4.50
C ASP A 165 -22.84 12.13 3.76
N ARG A 166 -23.46 13.19 3.22
CA ARG A 166 -24.64 13.06 2.35
C ARG A 166 -24.32 12.35 1.04
N GLN A 167 -23.17 12.64 0.43
CA GLN A 167 -22.71 11.97 -0.78
C GLN A 167 -22.40 10.49 -0.51
N VAL A 168 -21.73 10.14 0.59
CA VAL A 168 -21.43 8.75 0.98
C VAL A 168 -22.72 7.97 1.21
N LYS A 169 -23.74 8.57 1.85
CA LYS A 169 -25.07 7.94 1.98
C LYS A 169 -25.80 7.79 0.65
N LYS A 170 -25.60 8.73 -0.29
CA LYS A 170 -26.16 8.61 -1.65
C LYS A 170 -25.43 7.53 -2.45
N ILE A 171 -24.11 7.47 -2.32
CA ILE A 171 -23.22 6.47 -2.93
C ILE A 171 -23.54 5.08 -2.41
N SER A 172 -23.76 4.91 -1.11
CA SER A 172 -24.16 3.60 -0.56
C SER A 172 -25.50 3.14 -1.16
N LEU A 173 -26.45 4.05 -1.37
CA LEU A 173 -27.73 3.74 -2.03
C LEU A 173 -27.58 3.41 -3.53
N VAL A 174 -26.56 3.94 -4.22
CA VAL A 174 -26.25 3.59 -5.63
C VAL A 174 -25.56 2.22 -5.69
N LEU A 175 -24.63 1.96 -4.76
CA LEU A 175 -23.97 0.66 -4.61
C LEU A 175 -24.97 -0.46 -4.29
N ASP A 176 -25.96 -0.19 -3.43
CA ASP A 176 -27.00 -1.16 -3.05
C ASP A 176 -27.99 -1.45 -4.20
N LYS A 177 -28.10 -0.56 -5.19
CA LYS A 177 -29.00 -0.70 -6.35
C LYS A 177 -28.35 -1.36 -7.56
N GLY A 178 -27.06 -1.70 -7.49
CA GLY A 178 -26.35 -2.32 -8.61
C GLY A 178 -26.16 -1.35 -9.78
N GLY A 179 -25.65 -0.14 -9.52
CA GLY A 179 -25.27 0.81 -10.57
C GLY A 179 -24.37 0.18 -11.65
N ASP A 180 -24.45 0.71 -12.88
CA ASP A 180 -23.67 0.23 -14.01
C ASP A 180 -22.19 0.62 -13.82
N PHE A 181 -21.39 -0.34 -13.35
CA PHE A 181 -19.95 -0.17 -13.23
C PHE A 181 -19.24 -0.56 -14.52
N PHE A 182 -18.48 0.36 -15.10
CA PHE A 182 -17.52 0.08 -16.15
C PHE A 182 -16.22 -0.44 -15.54
N SER A 183 -15.83 -1.66 -15.90
CA SER A 183 -14.55 -2.24 -15.46
C SER A 183 -13.44 -1.83 -16.43
N THR A 184 -12.35 -1.29 -15.90
CA THR A 184 -11.16 -0.95 -16.68
C THR A 184 -10.18 -2.12 -16.73
N ASP A 185 -9.31 -2.14 -17.73
CA ASP A 185 -8.21 -3.09 -17.87
C ASP A 185 -7.08 -2.86 -16.85
N PHE A 186 -7.03 -1.70 -16.21
CA PHE A 186 -6.07 -1.35 -15.16
C PHE A 186 -6.60 -1.49 -13.73
N GLY A 187 -7.66 -2.30 -13.52
CA GLY A 187 -8.08 -2.75 -12.18
C GLY A 187 -9.02 -1.80 -11.42
N PHE A 188 -9.78 -0.96 -12.14
CA PHE A 188 -10.80 -0.08 -11.55
C PHE A 188 -12.21 -0.48 -11.99
N LYS A 189 -13.19 -0.16 -11.15
CA LYS A 189 -14.61 -0.19 -11.48
C LYS A 189 -15.16 1.21 -11.30
N ILE A 190 -15.64 1.81 -12.39
CA ILE A 190 -16.05 3.21 -12.43
C ILE A 190 -17.56 3.27 -12.62
N ASP A 191 -18.25 3.95 -11.70
CA ASP A 191 -19.68 4.20 -11.82
C ASP A 191 -19.98 5.04 -13.07
N SER A 192 -21.01 4.68 -13.83
CA SER A 192 -21.40 5.39 -15.05
C SER A 192 -21.67 6.88 -14.83
N SER A 193 -22.11 7.28 -13.63
CA SER A 193 -22.33 8.69 -13.26
C SER A 193 -21.07 9.56 -13.40
N CYS A 194 -19.88 8.95 -13.29
CA CYS A 194 -18.62 9.65 -13.50
C CYS A 194 -18.51 10.10 -14.98
N PHE A 195 -18.96 9.27 -15.92
CA PHE A 195 -18.90 9.59 -17.33
C PHE A 195 -19.91 10.67 -17.74
N ASP A 196 -21.10 10.69 -17.13
CA ASP A 196 -22.10 11.74 -17.38
C ASP A 196 -21.57 13.14 -17.03
N LYS A 197 -20.69 13.20 -16.03
CA LYS A 197 -20.17 14.48 -15.51
C LYS A 197 -18.91 14.97 -16.23
N TRP A 198 -18.00 14.06 -16.56
CA TRP A 198 -16.67 14.43 -17.09
C TRP A 198 -16.41 13.90 -18.50
N GLY A 199 -17.33 13.15 -19.10
CA GLY A 199 -17.09 12.44 -20.34
C GLY A 199 -16.28 11.16 -20.11
N LYS A 200 -16.61 10.10 -20.86
CA LYS A 200 -15.99 8.78 -20.68
C LYS A 200 -14.49 8.79 -20.95
N GLU A 201 -14.07 9.30 -22.11
CA GLU A 201 -12.66 9.29 -22.53
C GLU A 201 -11.79 10.16 -21.63
N GLU A 202 -12.23 11.37 -21.33
CA GLU A 202 -11.50 12.31 -20.48
C GLU A 202 -11.35 11.75 -19.05
N PHE A 203 -12.42 11.21 -18.46
CA PHE A 203 -12.34 10.64 -17.12
C PHE A 203 -11.45 9.39 -17.05
N LEU A 204 -11.56 8.48 -18.02
CA LEU A 204 -10.70 7.29 -18.07
C LEU A 204 -9.22 7.68 -18.21
N SER A 205 -8.91 8.63 -19.11
CA SER A 205 -7.57 9.16 -19.29
C SER A 205 -7.03 9.78 -17.99
N LEU A 206 -7.84 10.59 -17.30
CA LEU A 206 -7.46 11.21 -16.03
C LEU A 206 -7.12 10.17 -14.96
N VAL A 207 -7.95 9.14 -14.79
CA VAL A 207 -7.71 8.08 -13.79
C VAL A 207 -6.45 7.29 -14.13
N GLN A 208 -6.29 6.90 -15.39
CA GLN A 208 -5.12 6.15 -15.86
C GLN A 208 -3.82 6.95 -15.70
N ASP A 209 -3.81 8.23 -16.08
CA ASP A 209 -2.67 9.13 -15.91
C ASP A 209 -2.32 9.34 -14.44
N SER A 210 -3.34 9.47 -13.58
CA SER A 210 -3.14 9.65 -12.14
C SER A 210 -2.49 8.41 -11.52
N LEU A 211 -2.97 7.21 -11.88
CA LEU A 211 -2.38 5.95 -11.45
C LEU A 211 -0.93 5.82 -11.92
N LYS A 212 -0.68 6.08 -13.22
CA LYS A 212 0.65 5.99 -13.82
C LYS A 212 1.64 6.93 -13.14
N LYS A 213 1.26 8.20 -12.93
CA LYS A 213 2.10 9.20 -12.23
C LYS A 213 2.35 8.79 -10.78
N GLY A 214 1.33 8.30 -10.08
CA GLY A 214 1.46 7.82 -8.71
C GLY A 214 2.45 6.66 -8.58
N LEU A 215 2.34 5.66 -9.45
CA LEU A 215 3.28 4.53 -9.50
C LEU A 215 4.69 4.98 -9.89
N GLN A 216 4.84 5.87 -10.87
CA GLN A 216 6.14 6.43 -11.23
C GLN A 216 6.81 7.15 -10.06
N CYS A 217 6.06 7.93 -9.29
CA CYS A 217 6.57 8.59 -8.08
C CYS A 217 7.06 7.57 -7.05
N LEU A 218 6.30 6.49 -6.80
CA LEU A 218 6.73 5.42 -5.90
C LEU A 218 8.01 4.73 -6.38
N MET A 219 8.14 4.48 -7.69
CA MET A 219 9.35 3.88 -8.27
C MET A 219 10.57 4.81 -8.15
N GLN A 220 10.41 6.12 -8.38
CA GLN A 220 11.50 7.10 -8.20
C GLN A 220 11.98 7.19 -6.74
N LEU A 221 11.06 7.07 -5.78
CA LEU A 221 11.39 7.01 -4.36
C LEU A 221 12.17 5.73 -4.02
N ASP A 222 11.83 4.59 -4.63
CA ASP A 222 12.60 3.35 -4.49
C ASP A 222 14.01 3.47 -5.10
N GLU A 223 14.12 4.04 -6.30
CA GLU A 223 15.41 4.30 -6.95
C GLU A 223 16.32 5.17 -6.06
N THR A 224 15.75 6.21 -5.45
CA THR A 224 16.45 7.07 -4.50
C THR A 224 16.92 6.27 -3.29
N HIS A 225 16.05 5.48 -2.68
CA HIS A 225 16.39 4.61 -1.55
C HIS A 225 17.56 3.65 -1.87
N ARG A 226 17.53 3.02 -3.05
CA ARG A 226 18.61 2.14 -3.52
C ARG A 226 19.91 2.90 -3.77
N SER A 227 19.84 4.09 -4.37
CA SER A 227 21.00 4.93 -4.65
C SER A 227 21.73 5.37 -3.38
N GLU A 228 21.00 5.53 -2.28
CA GLU A 228 21.53 5.84 -0.94
C GLU A 228 22.10 4.60 -0.22
N LYS A 229 22.12 3.43 -0.87
CA LYS A 229 22.60 2.15 -0.33
C LYS A 229 21.94 1.78 1.00
N LYS A 230 20.68 2.19 1.19
CA LYS A 230 19.89 1.78 2.35
C LYS A 230 19.57 0.29 2.21
N ALA A 231 19.70 -0.43 3.33
CA ALA A 231 19.38 -1.85 3.37
C ALA A 231 17.86 -2.08 3.37
N GLY A 232 17.45 -3.23 2.83
CA GLY A 232 16.05 -3.67 2.79
C GLY A 232 15.24 -3.18 1.59
N VAL A 233 13.97 -3.56 1.55
CA VAL A 233 12.99 -3.06 0.57
C VAL A 233 12.54 -1.66 0.96
N SER A 234 12.52 -0.72 0.03
CA SER A 234 11.94 0.59 0.30
C SER A 234 10.43 0.49 0.56
N GLY A 235 9.92 1.32 1.48
CA GLY A 235 8.47 1.42 1.70
C GLY A 235 7.72 1.86 0.44
N ALA A 236 8.38 2.56 -0.49
CA ALA A 236 7.77 3.01 -1.74
C ALA A 236 7.55 1.85 -2.72
N LEU A 237 8.54 0.97 -2.91
CA LEU A 237 8.39 -0.24 -3.70
C LEU A 237 7.32 -1.16 -3.11
N GLN A 238 7.33 -1.34 -1.79
CA GLN A 238 6.31 -2.11 -1.09
C GLN A 238 4.89 -1.58 -1.40
N ASN A 239 4.70 -0.26 -1.33
CA ASN A 239 3.42 0.37 -1.63
C ASN A 239 3.03 0.18 -3.11
N ALA A 240 3.97 0.26 -4.04
CA ALA A 240 3.70 0.06 -5.46
C ALA A 240 3.23 -1.38 -5.74
N VAL A 241 3.93 -2.37 -5.17
CA VAL A 241 3.57 -3.79 -5.30
C VAL A 241 2.23 -4.10 -4.61
N ASP A 242 2.02 -3.61 -3.38
CA ASP A 242 0.76 -3.80 -2.67
C ASP A 242 -0.42 -3.15 -3.41
N LEU A 243 -0.22 -1.98 -4.04
CA LEU A 243 -1.24 -1.33 -4.86
C LEU A 243 -1.56 -2.15 -6.11
N GLN A 244 -0.55 -2.70 -6.79
CA GLN A 244 -0.76 -3.58 -7.94
C GLN A 244 -1.58 -4.82 -7.55
N LEU A 245 -1.19 -5.49 -6.46
CA LEU A 245 -1.93 -6.65 -5.95
C LEU A 245 -3.37 -6.30 -5.55
N LEU A 246 -3.57 -5.09 -5.01
CA LEU A 246 -4.91 -4.59 -4.70
C LEU A 246 -5.74 -4.47 -5.99
N MET A 247 -5.21 -3.83 -7.03
CA MET A 247 -5.90 -3.66 -8.31
C MET A 247 -6.23 -5.00 -8.98
N ASP A 248 -5.31 -5.97 -8.93
CA ASP A 248 -5.50 -7.28 -9.56
C ASP A 248 -6.54 -8.15 -8.84
N LYS A 249 -6.59 -8.10 -7.49
CA LYS A 249 -7.45 -8.99 -6.68
C LYS A 249 -8.75 -8.33 -6.25
N ASN A 250 -8.75 -7.02 -6.07
CA ASN A 250 -9.82 -6.21 -5.49
C ASN A 250 -9.95 -4.88 -6.26
N PRO A 251 -10.65 -4.90 -7.41
CA PRO A 251 -10.71 -3.73 -8.27
C PRO A 251 -11.27 -2.52 -7.49
N ILE A 252 -10.58 -1.40 -7.59
CA ILE A 252 -10.89 -0.18 -6.84
C ILE A 252 -12.17 0.42 -7.45
N GLN A 253 -13.19 0.62 -6.61
CA GLN A 253 -14.45 1.23 -7.04
C GLN A 253 -14.38 2.75 -6.93
N LEU A 254 -14.59 3.45 -8.04
CA LEU A 254 -14.75 4.90 -8.10
C LEU A 254 -16.23 5.21 -8.31
N VAL A 255 -16.79 5.97 -7.38
CA VAL A 255 -18.20 6.40 -7.43
C VAL A 255 -18.26 7.92 -7.43
N CYS A 256 -19.11 8.44 -8.31
CA CYS A 256 -19.42 9.84 -8.49
C CYS A 256 -20.94 10.05 -8.33
#